data_AF-A0A850M5C1-F1
#
_entry.id   AF-A0A850M5C1-F1
#
_cell.length_a   1.000
_cell.length_b   1.000
_cell.length_c   1.000
_cell.angle_alpha   90.00
_cell.angle_beta   90.00
_cell.angle_gamma   90.00
#
_symmetry.space_group_name_H-M   'P 1'
#
loop_
_entity.id
_entity.type
_entity.pdbx_description
1 polymer ?
#
loop_
_entity_poly.entity_id
_entity_poly.type
_entity_poly.pdbx_seq_one_letter_code
_entity_poly.pdbx_strand_id
1 'polypeptide(L)'
;MDPIEGEFICRKCQKPLSINKIMVSKKGYASFEVTCPHKHSGKRKFNMAQQNEWMPAVIKHLYMCPRCGANLTDLRQKTEGDRTLILLNCPTHSKIKKAVSTSFWYAMDALRKQLSARPAYPPAYPGPYPPQQYPPGYQQQPYGQSQPQPSPYAQPPATNHPPDTVSPPQMEVTPPTPPPAEPSGVGEITLPTGNNIDAGDFCPACGEEITSGAKFCTNCGTELE
;
A
#
# COMPACT_ATOMS: atom_id res chain seq x y z
N MET A 1 10.05 6.44 -15.20
CA MET A 1 10.33 5.62 -14.01
C MET A 1 10.41 6.58 -12.84
N ASP A 2 9.63 6.37 -11.79
CA ASP A 2 9.69 7.23 -10.61
C ASP A 2 11.11 7.22 -10.03
N PRO A 3 11.75 8.40 -9.85
CA PRO A 3 13.16 8.47 -9.45
C PRO A 3 13.40 7.79 -8.09
N ILE A 4 12.40 7.80 -7.20
CA ILE A 4 12.46 7.12 -5.91
C ILE A 4 12.44 5.59 -6.04
N GLU A 5 11.63 5.02 -6.93
CA GLU A 5 11.58 3.57 -7.12
C GLU A 5 12.94 3.02 -7.59
N GLY A 6 13.69 3.82 -8.37
CA GLY A 6 15.06 3.51 -8.79
C GLY A 6 16.05 3.37 -7.62
N GLU A 7 15.84 4.08 -6.51
CA GLU A 7 16.74 4.00 -5.34
C GLU A 7 16.67 2.65 -4.62
N PHE A 8 15.54 1.94 -4.77
CA PHE A 8 15.31 0.60 -4.25
C PHE A 8 15.60 -0.50 -5.27
N ILE A 9 16.44 -0.22 -6.26
CA ILE A 9 17.00 -1.23 -7.17
C ILE A 9 18.46 -1.54 -6.80
N CYS A 10 18.79 -2.82 -6.77
CA CYS A 10 20.14 -3.27 -6.51
C CYS A 10 21.06 -2.92 -7.70
N ARG A 11 22.05 -2.06 -7.49
CA ARG A 11 23.00 -1.66 -8.56
C ARG A 11 23.85 -2.82 -9.10
N LYS A 12 23.94 -3.94 -8.38
CA LYS A 12 24.74 -5.11 -8.78
C LYS A 12 23.97 -6.14 -9.61
N CYS A 13 22.71 -6.40 -9.28
CA CYS A 13 21.91 -7.44 -9.94
C CYS A 13 20.57 -6.97 -10.49
N GLN A 14 20.28 -5.66 -10.40
CA GLN A 14 19.05 -5.01 -10.89
C GLN A 14 17.74 -5.55 -10.30
N LYS A 15 17.82 -6.41 -9.28
CA LYS A 15 16.65 -6.89 -8.52
C LYS A 15 16.21 -5.85 -7.49
N PRO A 16 14.91 -5.82 -7.14
CA PRO A 16 14.40 -4.92 -6.13
C PRO A 16 15.01 -5.23 -4.76
N LEU A 17 15.19 -4.18 -3.98
CA LEU A 17 15.75 -4.21 -2.64
C LEU A 17 14.63 -4.29 -1.61
N SER A 18 14.71 -5.26 -0.70
CA SER A 18 13.83 -5.35 0.46
C SER A 18 14.42 -4.55 1.62
N ILE A 19 13.59 -3.73 2.29
CA ILE A 19 14.00 -2.98 3.48
C ILE A 19 13.89 -3.88 4.70
N ASN A 20 14.95 -4.02 5.48
CA ASN A 20 14.98 -4.85 6.70
C ASN A 20 14.92 -4.01 7.98
N LYS A 21 15.48 -2.79 7.92
CA LYS A 21 15.53 -1.88 9.06
C LYS A 21 15.39 -0.43 8.64
N ILE A 22 14.63 0.35 9.41
CA ILE A 22 14.45 1.79 9.22
C ILE A 22 14.74 2.51 10.53
N MET A 23 15.64 3.49 10.48
CA MET A 23 16.00 4.33 11.62
C MET A 23 15.85 5.80 11.25
N VAL A 24 15.20 6.59 12.10
CA VAL A 24 15.14 8.05 11.94
C VAL A 24 16.17 8.71 12.85
N SER A 25 16.99 9.57 12.28
CA SER A 25 17.97 10.37 12.99
C SER A 25 17.36 11.69 13.43
N LYS A 26 17.78 12.20 14.61
CA LYS A 26 17.45 13.54 15.09
C LYS A 26 17.88 14.66 14.13
N LYS A 27 18.79 14.36 13.19
CA LYS A 27 19.28 15.29 12.15
C LYS A 27 18.34 15.42 10.93
N GLY A 28 17.13 14.86 10.97
CA GLY A 28 16.14 14.99 9.90
C GLY A 28 16.28 14.00 8.73
N TYR A 29 16.94 12.87 8.94
CA TYR A 29 17.13 11.84 7.91
C TYR A 29 16.66 10.47 8.37
N ALA A 30 16.07 9.69 7.48
CA ALA A 30 15.84 8.26 7.69
C ALA A 30 16.89 7.45 6.96
N SER A 31 17.37 6.40 7.62
CA SER A 31 18.31 5.43 7.09
C SER A 31 17.62 4.08 6.94
N PHE A 32 17.77 3.47 5.76
CA PHE A 32 17.13 2.22 5.38
C PHE A 32 18.21 1.19 5.09
N GLU A 33 18.23 0.10 5.85
CA GLU A 33 19.08 -1.05 5.55
C GLU A 33 18.32 -1.99 4.63
N VAL A 34 18.93 -2.25 3.47
CA VAL A 34 18.27 -2.90 2.34
C VAL A 34 19.07 -4.10 1.86
N THR A 35 18.38 -5.12 1.38
CA THR A 35 18.99 -6.35 0.84
C THR A 35 18.18 -6.88 -0.35
N CYS A 36 18.83 -7.31 -1.41
CA CYS A 36 18.16 -7.98 -2.53
C CYS A 36 18.17 -9.52 -2.37
N PRO A 37 17.39 -10.26 -3.18
CA PRO A 37 17.39 -11.73 -3.22
C PRO A 37 18.78 -12.38 -3.40
N HIS A 38 19.70 -11.70 -4.09
CA HIS A 38 21.07 -12.17 -4.31
C HIS A 38 22.02 -11.81 -3.15
N LYS A 39 21.48 -11.42 -2.00
CA LYS A 39 22.21 -11.07 -0.76
C LYS A 39 23.12 -9.84 -0.84
N HIS A 40 23.03 -9.02 -1.89
CA HIS A 40 23.66 -7.71 -1.87
C HIS A 40 22.91 -6.80 -0.91
N SER A 41 23.62 -6.27 0.08
CA SER A 41 23.09 -5.33 1.06
C SER A 41 23.58 -3.91 0.80
N GLY A 42 22.88 -2.93 1.36
CA GLY A 42 23.26 -1.53 1.28
C GLY A 42 22.49 -0.68 2.29
N LYS A 43 22.83 0.60 2.31
CA LYS A 43 22.10 1.62 3.08
C LYS A 43 21.59 2.70 2.13
N ARG A 44 20.36 3.16 2.33
CA ARG A 44 19.80 4.35 1.68
C ARG A 44 19.49 5.39 2.75
N LYS A 45 19.58 6.66 2.38
CA LYS A 45 19.25 7.78 3.25
C LYS A 45 18.36 8.74 2.50
N PHE A 46 17.26 9.14 3.13
CA PHE A 46 16.33 10.12 2.57
C PHE A 46 16.07 11.23 3.59
N ASN A 47 15.80 12.42 3.07
CA ASN A 47 15.42 13.57 3.87
C ASN A 47 13.96 13.42 4.34
N MET A 48 13.72 13.64 5.64
CA MET A 48 12.36 13.59 6.23
C MET A 48 11.45 14.72 5.76
N ALA A 49 12.00 15.84 5.28
CA ALA A 49 11.21 16.93 4.72
C ALA A 49 10.39 16.49 3.49
N GLN A 50 10.90 15.52 2.71
CA GLN A 50 10.28 15.03 1.47
C GLN A 50 9.51 13.72 1.66
N GLN A 51 9.09 13.43 2.89
CA GLN A 51 8.59 12.09 3.24
C GLN A 51 7.45 11.60 2.37
N ASN A 52 6.53 12.49 1.99
CA ASN A 52 5.36 12.14 1.19
C ASN A 52 5.73 11.61 -0.21
N GLU A 53 6.86 12.04 -0.77
CA GLU A 53 7.31 11.63 -2.11
C GLU A 53 7.80 10.18 -2.14
N TRP A 54 8.49 9.75 -1.09
CA TRP A 54 9.15 8.44 -1.06
C TRP A 54 8.50 7.42 -0.14
N MET A 55 7.57 7.83 0.73
CA MET A 55 6.86 6.93 1.65
C MET A 55 6.18 5.74 0.94
N PRO A 56 5.46 5.93 -0.19
CA PRO A 56 4.79 4.82 -0.87
C PRO A 56 5.77 3.74 -1.33
N ALA A 57 6.92 4.14 -1.90
CA ALA A 57 7.98 3.23 -2.29
C ALA A 57 8.56 2.49 -1.08
N VAL A 58 8.78 3.21 0.03
CA VAL A 58 9.25 2.57 1.28
C VAL A 58 8.26 1.53 1.80
N ILE A 59 6.95 1.82 1.81
CA ILE A 59 5.93 0.85 2.22
C ILE A 59 6.00 -0.40 1.34
N LYS A 60 6.02 -0.23 0.01
CA LYS A 60 6.14 -1.33 -0.94
C LYS A 60 7.37 -2.21 -0.67
N HIS A 61 8.55 -1.60 -0.47
CA HIS A 61 9.80 -2.31 -0.27
C HIS A 61 10.01 -2.85 1.16
N LEU A 62 9.32 -2.30 2.16
CA LEU A 62 9.25 -2.85 3.51
C LEU A 62 8.44 -4.14 3.53
N TYR A 63 7.32 -4.20 2.81
CA TYR A 63 6.47 -5.40 2.69
C TYR A 63 6.93 -6.35 1.58
N MET A 64 8.21 -6.32 1.24
CA MET A 64 8.80 -7.22 0.25
C MET A 64 9.68 -8.26 0.93
N CYS A 65 9.58 -9.53 0.51
CA CYS A 65 10.43 -10.60 0.98
C CYS A 65 11.89 -10.41 0.49
N PRO A 66 12.90 -10.36 1.38
CA PRO A 66 14.30 -10.25 0.97
C PRO A 66 14.84 -11.50 0.26
N ARG A 67 14.10 -12.63 0.27
CA ARG A 67 14.52 -13.90 -0.32
C ARG A 67 13.94 -14.14 -1.72
N CYS A 68 12.60 -14.06 -1.87
CA CYS A 68 11.93 -14.27 -3.16
C CYS A 68 11.39 -12.99 -3.81
N GLY A 69 11.33 -11.86 -3.10
CA GLY A 69 10.71 -10.64 -3.61
C GLY A 69 9.18 -10.61 -3.55
N ALA A 70 8.52 -11.67 -3.08
CA ALA A 70 7.06 -11.68 -2.91
C ALA A 70 6.57 -10.66 -1.87
N ASN A 71 5.34 -10.19 -2.02
CA ASN A 71 4.67 -9.36 -1.04
C ASN A 71 4.46 -10.14 0.27
N LEU A 72 4.59 -9.42 1.37
CA LEU A 72 4.43 -9.93 2.72
C LEU A 72 3.09 -9.47 3.31
N THR A 73 2.48 -10.32 4.13
CA THR A 73 1.28 -9.97 4.91
C THR A 73 1.66 -9.71 6.37
N ASP A 74 0.89 -8.90 7.09
CA ASP A 74 1.10 -8.70 8.52
C ASP A 74 0.73 -9.93 9.32
N LEU A 75 1.54 -10.22 10.34
CA LEU A 75 1.19 -11.20 11.37
C LEU A 75 1.05 -10.53 12.74
N ARG A 76 2.07 -9.78 13.17
CA ARG A 76 2.09 -9.17 14.51
C ARG A 76 3.02 -7.97 14.54
N GLN A 77 2.69 -7.02 15.38
CA GLN A 77 3.55 -5.87 15.69
C GLN A 77 3.92 -5.92 17.17
N LYS A 78 5.14 -5.53 17.51
CA LYS A 78 5.61 -5.40 18.88
C LYS A 78 6.44 -4.13 19.00
N THR A 79 6.02 -3.20 19.85
CA THR A 79 6.80 -1.99 20.13
C THR A 79 7.77 -2.25 21.27
N GLU A 80 9.03 -1.90 21.05
CA GLU A 80 10.15 -2.02 21.99
C GLU A 80 10.89 -0.69 22.03
N GLY A 81 10.49 0.21 22.94
CA GLY A 81 11.11 1.53 23.11
C GLY A 81 11.05 2.39 21.84
N ASP A 82 12.22 2.68 21.26
CA ASP A 82 12.38 3.52 20.06
C ASP A 82 12.08 2.80 18.74
N ARG A 83 11.79 1.50 18.79
CA ARG A 83 11.57 0.66 17.60
C ARG A 83 10.28 -0.15 17.69
N THR A 84 9.59 -0.26 16.58
CA THR A 84 8.54 -1.24 16.34
C THR A 84 9.11 -2.40 15.53
N LEU A 85 9.00 -3.61 16.09
CA LEU A 85 9.26 -4.86 15.39
C LEU A 85 7.99 -5.31 14.69
N ILE A 86 8.10 -5.57 13.39
CA ILE A 86 7.00 -6.03 12.55
C ILE A 86 7.32 -7.46 12.16
N LEU A 87 6.42 -8.35 12.50
CA LEU A 87 6.44 -9.75 12.09
C LEU A 87 5.49 -9.90 10.91
N LEU A 88 6.05 -10.33 9.79
CA LEU A 88 5.39 -10.47 8.51
C LEU A 88 5.41 -11.93 8.06
N ASN A 89 4.45 -12.35 7.25
CA ASN A 89 4.44 -13.67 6.62
C ASN A 89 4.86 -13.56 5.15
N CYS A 90 5.74 -14.45 4.74
CA CYS A 90 6.02 -14.76 3.34
C CYS A 90 5.40 -16.12 3.01
N PRO A 91 4.66 -16.25 1.90
CA PRO A 91 4.02 -17.53 1.54
C PRO A 91 5.02 -18.67 1.35
N THR A 92 6.27 -18.37 0.98
CA THR A 92 7.30 -19.39 0.70
C THR A 92 8.39 -19.46 1.76
N HIS A 93 8.50 -18.46 2.63
CA HIS A 93 9.62 -18.34 3.60
C HIS A 93 9.14 -18.09 5.03
N SER A 94 7.84 -18.23 5.27
CA SER A 94 7.18 -18.07 6.56
C SER A 94 7.48 -16.72 7.20
N LYS A 95 7.81 -16.69 8.49
CA LYS A 95 7.90 -15.48 9.31
C LYS A 95 9.17 -14.67 9.01
N ILE A 96 8.99 -13.38 8.74
CA ILE A 96 10.05 -12.39 8.49
C ILE A 96 9.91 -11.26 9.50
N LYS A 97 11.00 -10.93 10.18
CA LYS A 97 11.04 -9.83 11.15
C LYS A 97 11.72 -8.61 10.54
N LYS A 98 11.10 -7.44 10.68
CA LYS A 98 11.66 -6.14 10.28
C LYS A 98 11.58 -5.16 11.45
N ALA A 99 12.47 -4.18 11.48
CA ALA A 99 12.55 -3.21 12.57
C ALA A 99 12.43 -1.78 12.03
N VAL A 100 11.52 -0.99 12.58
CA VAL A 100 11.25 0.37 12.14
C VAL A 100 11.25 1.28 13.36
N SER A 101 11.75 2.51 13.25
CA SER A 101 11.59 3.52 14.31
C SER A 101 10.10 3.68 14.65
N THR A 102 9.77 3.68 15.95
CA THR A 102 8.36 3.72 16.40
C THR A 102 7.62 4.95 15.88
N SER A 103 8.23 6.13 15.95
CA SER A 103 7.65 7.38 15.45
C SER A 103 7.38 7.33 13.95
N PHE A 104 8.27 6.69 13.20
CA PHE A 104 8.16 6.55 11.75
C PHE A 104 7.12 5.49 11.34
N TRP A 105 7.01 4.42 12.14
CA TRP A 105 6.06 3.34 11.92
C TRP A 105 4.61 3.84 11.88
N TYR A 106 4.20 4.66 12.85
CA TYR A 106 2.82 5.15 12.91
C TYR A 106 2.43 5.97 11.66
N ALA A 107 3.34 6.82 11.16
CA ALA A 107 3.11 7.59 9.95
C ALA A 107 2.96 6.67 8.71
N MET A 108 3.82 5.66 8.58
CA MET A 108 3.73 4.69 7.49
C MET A 108 2.47 3.82 7.55
N ASP A 109 2.12 3.32 8.72
CA ASP A 109 0.97 2.44 8.91
C ASP A 109 -0.34 3.17 8.61
N ALA A 110 -0.47 4.42 9.03
CA ALA A 110 -1.60 5.28 8.67
C ALA A 110 -1.72 5.45 7.15
N LEU A 111 -0.62 5.80 6.46
CA LEU A 111 -0.62 5.94 5.00
C LEU A 111 -0.96 4.61 4.32
N ARG A 112 -0.41 3.49 4.79
CA ARG A 112 -0.68 2.16 4.24
C ARG A 112 -2.16 1.82 4.35
N LYS A 113 -2.77 2.03 5.52
CA LYS A 113 -4.20 1.80 5.75
C LYS A 113 -5.06 2.65 4.84
N GLN A 114 -4.68 3.91 4.62
CA GLN A 114 -5.36 4.79 3.67
C GLN A 114 -5.24 4.29 2.23
N LEU A 115 -4.05 3.83 1.82
CA LEU A 115 -3.84 3.27 0.47
C LEU A 115 -4.62 1.97 0.26
N SER A 116 -4.77 1.13 1.28
CA SER A 116 -5.58 -0.10 1.21
C SER A 116 -7.08 0.15 1.27
N ALA A 117 -7.52 1.23 1.93
CA ALA A 117 -8.93 1.59 2.06
C ALA A 117 -9.48 2.32 0.82
N ARG A 118 -8.63 2.82 -0.08
CA ARG A 118 -9.09 3.43 -1.34
C ARG A 118 -9.73 2.34 -2.20
N PRO A 119 -11.03 2.48 -2.56
CA PRO A 119 -11.67 1.53 -3.47
C PRO A 119 -10.92 1.52 -4.80
N ALA A 120 -10.69 0.32 -5.33
CA ALA A 120 -9.93 0.08 -6.56
C ALA A 120 -10.55 0.71 -7.83
N TYR A 121 -11.74 1.28 -7.70
CA TYR A 121 -12.52 1.90 -8.76
C TYR A 121 -13.16 3.18 -8.20
N PRO A 122 -13.17 4.31 -8.93
CA PRO A 122 -14.07 5.40 -8.57
C PRO A 122 -15.50 4.84 -8.56
N PRO A 123 -16.37 5.19 -7.60
CA PRO A 123 -17.78 4.79 -7.67
C PRO A 123 -18.29 5.14 -9.07
N ALA A 124 -18.93 4.16 -9.74
CA ALA A 124 -19.46 4.35 -11.08
C ALA A 124 -20.19 5.69 -11.14
N TYR A 125 -19.78 6.56 -12.07
CA TYR A 125 -20.48 7.82 -12.30
C TYR A 125 -21.99 7.52 -12.37
N PRO A 126 -22.85 8.20 -11.59
CA PRO A 126 -24.28 8.08 -11.80
C PRO A 126 -24.54 8.56 -13.23
N GLY A 127 -24.88 7.62 -14.11
CA GLY A 127 -25.18 7.93 -15.50
C GLY A 127 -26.46 8.74 -15.59
N PRO A 128 -26.44 9.81 -16.39
CA PRO A 128 -27.48 9.98 -17.38
C PRO A 128 -26.81 10.41 -18.68
N TYR A 129 -26.18 9.48 -19.41
CA TYR A 129 -25.92 9.74 -20.81
C TYR A 129 -27.11 9.20 -21.59
N PRO A 130 -28.02 10.06 -22.09
CA PRO A 130 -29.01 9.61 -23.05
C PRO A 130 -28.29 9.05 -24.28
N PRO A 131 -28.85 8.03 -24.95
CA PRO A 131 -28.25 7.48 -26.16
C PRO A 131 -28.11 8.58 -27.21
N GLN A 132 -26.87 8.86 -27.60
CA GLN A 132 -26.57 9.72 -28.75
C GLN A 132 -27.12 9.06 -30.00
N GLN A 133 -28.18 9.63 -30.57
CA GLN A 133 -28.57 9.31 -31.94
C GLN A 133 -27.49 9.85 -32.86
N TYR A 134 -26.63 8.96 -33.36
CA TYR A 134 -25.65 9.33 -34.36
C TYR A 134 -26.37 9.87 -35.61
N PRO A 135 -25.91 10.98 -36.20
CA PRO A 135 -26.43 11.42 -37.48
C PRO A 135 -26.13 10.36 -38.55
N PRO A 136 -27.09 9.99 -39.42
CA PRO A 136 -26.86 9.05 -40.49
C PRO A 136 -25.91 9.68 -41.52
N GLY A 137 -24.71 9.13 -41.69
CA GLY A 137 -23.78 9.64 -42.70
C GLY A 137 -22.37 9.07 -42.73
N TYR A 138 -21.93 8.34 -41.70
CA TYR A 138 -20.59 7.73 -41.73
C TYR A 138 -20.63 6.35 -42.38
N GLN A 139 -20.46 6.32 -43.70
CA GLN A 139 -20.02 5.11 -44.38
C GLN A 139 -18.58 4.80 -43.94
N GLN A 140 -18.38 3.64 -43.31
CA GLN A 140 -17.05 3.16 -42.96
C GLN A 140 -16.27 2.83 -44.25
N GLN A 141 -15.13 3.50 -44.45
CA GLN A 141 -14.19 3.17 -45.52
C GLN A 141 -13.47 1.86 -45.18
N PRO A 142 -13.30 0.92 -46.13
CA PRO A 142 -12.59 -0.32 -45.88
C PRO A 142 -11.09 -0.06 -45.67
N TYR A 143 -10.58 -0.68 -44.62
CA TYR A 143 -9.18 -0.63 -44.16
C TYR A 143 -8.27 -1.28 -45.21
N GLY A 144 -7.42 -0.48 -45.84
CA GLY A 144 -6.43 -1.00 -46.78
C GLY A 144 -5.74 0.08 -47.58
N GLN A 145 -4.99 0.97 -46.94
CA GLN A 145 -3.86 1.67 -47.55
C GLN A 145 -3.03 2.36 -46.46
N SER A 146 -1.76 1.96 -46.38
CA SER A 146 -0.72 2.54 -45.51
C SER A 146 -0.48 4.01 -45.86
N GLN A 147 -0.68 4.92 -44.89
CA GLN A 147 -0.21 6.30 -45.00
C GLN A 147 1.21 6.44 -44.41
N PRO A 148 2.11 7.21 -45.04
CA PRO A 148 3.42 7.53 -44.48
C PRO A 148 3.30 8.44 -43.25
N GLN A 149 4.12 8.17 -42.23
CA GLN A 149 4.20 8.92 -40.98
C GLN A 149 4.76 10.35 -41.20
N PRO A 150 4.14 11.41 -40.66
CA PRO A 150 4.79 12.72 -40.58
C PRO A 150 5.79 12.81 -39.40
N SER A 151 6.92 13.46 -39.64
CA SER A 151 8.05 13.62 -38.69
C SER A 151 7.71 14.44 -37.43
N PRO A 152 8.42 14.23 -36.30
CA PRO A 152 8.07 14.78 -34.98
C PRO A 152 8.62 16.18 -34.67
N TYR A 153 9.05 16.99 -35.65
CA TYR A 153 9.65 18.31 -35.39
C TYR A 153 8.88 19.45 -36.06
N ALA A 154 7.77 19.85 -35.44
CA ALA A 154 7.21 21.19 -35.61
C ALA A 154 6.76 21.70 -34.24
N GLN A 155 7.46 22.70 -33.70
CA GLN A 155 7.06 23.38 -32.47
C GLN A 155 5.87 24.30 -32.76
N PRO A 156 4.86 24.38 -31.87
CA PRO A 156 3.81 25.40 -31.97
C PRO A 156 4.35 26.79 -31.53
N PRO A 157 3.82 27.89 -32.10
CA PRO A 157 4.25 29.24 -31.74
C PRO A 157 3.76 29.65 -30.34
N ALA A 158 4.59 30.44 -29.66
CA ALA A 158 4.35 30.99 -28.34
C ALA A 158 3.26 32.09 -28.38
N THR A 159 2.17 31.89 -27.65
CA THR A 159 1.22 32.95 -27.29
C THR A 159 1.55 33.46 -25.89
N ASN A 160 2.05 34.69 -25.83
CA ASN A 160 2.24 35.44 -24.58
C ASN A 160 0.87 35.83 -24.00
N HIS A 161 0.57 35.39 -22.78
CA HIS A 161 -0.47 35.97 -21.94
C HIS A 161 0.15 36.37 -20.58
N PRO A 162 -0.15 37.57 -20.04
CA PRO A 162 0.32 38.01 -18.74
C PRO A 162 -0.42 37.29 -17.58
N PRO A 163 0.14 37.30 -16.36
CA PRO A 163 -0.40 36.56 -15.23
C PRO A 163 -1.54 37.33 -14.54
N ASP A 164 -2.75 36.79 -14.60
CA ASP A 164 -3.83 37.20 -13.70
C ASP A 164 -3.53 36.71 -12.28
N THR A 165 -3.35 37.68 -11.39
CA THR A 165 -3.20 37.49 -9.95
C THR A 165 -4.57 37.17 -9.38
N VAL A 166 -4.82 35.90 -9.04
CA VAL A 166 -5.99 35.51 -8.26
C VAL A 166 -5.53 35.08 -6.88
N SER A 167 -5.83 35.92 -5.89
CA SER A 167 -5.67 35.63 -4.47
C SER A 167 -6.41 34.33 -4.09
N PRO A 168 -5.82 33.45 -3.27
CA PRO A 168 -6.54 32.30 -2.75
C PRO A 168 -7.60 32.74 -1.72
N PRO A 169 -8.80 32.14 -1.71
CA PRO A 169 -9.79 32.37 -0.67
C PRO A 169 -9.32 31.76 0.66
N GLN A 170 -9.47 32.53 1.74
CA GLN A 170 -9.16 32.10 3.09
C GLN A 170 -10.14 31.00 3.51
N MET A 171 -9.63 29.79 3.76
CA MET A 171 -10.42 28.72 4.37
C MET A 171 -10.41 28.91 5.87
N GLU A 172 -11.59 29.17 6.43
CA GLU A 172 -11.85 29.32 7.85
C GLU A 172 -11.68 27.96 8.55
N VAL A 173 -10.79 27.90 9.55
CA VAL A 173 -10.47 26.68 10.30
C VAL A 173 -11.45 26.57 11.47
N THR A 174 -12.44 25.69 11.36
CA THR A 174 -13.25 25.30 12.52
C THR A 174 -12.49 24.24 13.34
N PRO A 175 -12.46 24.35 14.68
CA PRO A 175 -11.80 23.37 15.54
C PRO A 175 -12.58 22.05 15.59
N PRO A 176 -11.89 20.89 15.72
CA PRO A 176 -12.58 19.61 15.88
C PRO A 176 -13.20 19.49 17.27
N THR A 177 -14.49 19.20 17.30
CA THR A 177 -15.25 18.81 18.49
C THR A 177 -14.69 17.51 19.08
N PRO A 178 -14.52 17.38 20.41
CA PRO A 178 -14.10 16.12 21.01
C PRO A 178 -15.20 15.05 20.92
N PRO A 179 -14.85 13.76 20.80
CA PRO A 179 -15.83 12.67 20.84
C PRO A 179 -16.44 12.53 22.23
N PRO A 180 -17.73 12.14 22.34
CA PRO A 180 -18.36 11.86 23.62
C PRO A 180 -17.74 10.63 24.27
N ALA A 181 -17.50 10.73 25.58
CA ALA A 181 -17.08 9.64 26.43
C ALA A 181 -18.17 8.57 26.47
N GLU A 182 -17.80 7.32 26.15
CA GLU A 182 -18.66 6.16 26.40
C GLU A 182 -18.23 5.44 27.69
N PRO A 183 -19.20 4.97 28.48
CA PRO A 183 -19.00 4.54 29.86
C PRO A 183 -18.43 3.13 29.98
N SER A 184 -17.67 2.98 31.07
CA SER A 184 -17.26 1.74 31.70
C SER A 184 -18.41 0.73 31.82
N GLY A 185 -18.22 -0.44 31.20
CA GLY A 185 -19.00 -1.65 31.45
C GLY A 185 -18.07 -2.78 31.86
N VAL A 186 -17.98 -3.01 33.17
CA VAL A 186 -17.33 -4.18 33.76
C VAL A 186 -18.23 -5.40 33.60
N GLY A 187 -17.66 -6.50 33.09
CA GLY A 187 -18.32 -7.79 32.97
C GLY A 187 -17.27 -8.89 33.07
N GLU A 188 -17.12 -9.40 34.29
CA GLU A 188 -16.30 -10.54 34.70
C GLU A 188 -16.88 -11.85 34.17
N ILE A 189 -16.11 -12.68 33.44
CA ILE A 189 -16.42 -14.10 33.29
C ILE A 189 -15.13 -14.94 33.11
N THR A 190 -14.77 -15.61 34.19
CA THR A 190 -14.31 -16.99 34.37
C THR A 190 -13.66 -17.76 33.20
N LEU A 191 -12.49 -18.36 33.48
CA LEU A 191 -11.90 -19.45 32.69
C LEU A 191 -12.79 -20.71 32.73
N PRO A 192 -12.79 -21.49 31.64
CA PRO A 192 -12.87 -22.95 31.77
C PRO A 192 -11.66 -23.64 31.11
N THR A 193 -11.02 -24.49 31.92
CA THR A 193 -10.27 -25.66 31.49
C THR A 193 -11.27 -26.68 30.92
N GLY A 194 -11.01 -27.23 29.73
CA GLY A 194 -11.74 -28.42 29.25
C GLY A 194 -11.69 -28.60 27.74
N ASN A 195 -11.08 -29.71 27.30
CA ASN A 195 -11.09 -30.19 25.92
C ASN A 195 -12.49 -30.64 25.50
N ASN A 196 -13.09 -29.99 24.51
CA ASN A 196 -13.93 -30.61 23.49
C ASN A 196 -14.08 -29.65 22.30
N ILE A 197 -13.78 -30.16 21.10
CA ILE A 197 -13.92 -29.42 19.85
C ILE A 197 -15.34 -29.70 19.37
N ASP A 198 -16.25 -28.77 19.60
CA ASP A 198 -17.54 -28.72 18.92
C ASP A 198 -17.65 -27.38 18.16
N ALA A 199 -17.94 -27.55 16.88
CA ALA A 199 -18.25 -26.59 15.82
C ALA A 199 -18.53 -25.14 16.25
N GLY A 200 -17.65 -24.23 15.82
CA GLY A 200 -17.82 -22.78 15.92
C GLY A 200 -17.06 -22.07 14.81
N ASP A 201 -17.57 -22.23 13.59
CA ASP A 201 -17.49 -21.36 12.41
C ASP A 201 -16.15 -20.76 11.96
N PHE A 202 -14.97 -21.08 12.50
CA PHE A 202 -13.70 -20.47 12.03
C PHE A 202 -12.56 -21.45 11.82
N CYS A 203 -11.78 -21.22 10.76
CA CYS A 203 -10.67 -22.08 10.37
C CYS A 203 -9.52 -22.00 11.37
N PRO A 204 -9.07 -23.14 11.93
CA PRO A 204 -7.96 -23.13 12.88
C PRO A 204 -6.62 -22.73 12.22
N ALA A 205 -6.51 -22.86 10.90
CA ALA A 205 -5.28 -22.52 10.19
C ALA A 205 -5.18 -21.05 9.77
N CYS A 206 -6.28 -20.43 9.33
CA CYS A 206 -6.26 -19.05 8.82
C CYS A 206 -7.21 -18.08 9.52
N GLY A 207 -8.11 -18.58 10.37
CA GLY A 207 -9.09 -17.76 11.11
C GLY A 207 -10.26 -17.26 10.27
N GLU A 208 -10.46 -17.78 9.04
CA GLU A 208 -11.59 -17.42 8.18
C GLU A 208 -12.85 -18.16 8.61
N GLU A 209 -14.02 -17.56 8.41
CA GLU A 209 -15.29 -18.21 8.67
C GLU A 209 -15.47 -19.47 7.79
N ILE A 210 -15.86 -20.58 8.41
CA ILE A 210 -16.11 -21.87 7.78
C ILE A 210 -17.60 -22.15 7.85
N THR A 211 -18.20 -22.39 6.68
CA THR A 211 -19.56 -22.91 6.59
C THR A 211 -19.63 -24.32 7.19
N SER A 212 -20.56 -24.54 8.12
CA SER A 212 -20.74 -25.81 8.82
C SER A 212 -20.88 -26.97 7.83
N GLY A 213 -20.02 -27.99 7.94
CA GLY A 213 -19.98 -29.15 7.04
C GLY A 213 -18.98 -29.07 5.87
N ALA A 214 -18.16 -28.03 5.78
CA ALA A 214 -17.08 -27.96 4.79
C ALA A 214 -15.90 -28.86 5.17
N LYS A 215 -15.49 -29.77 4.26
CA LYS A 215 -14.32 -30.65 4.42
C LYS A 215 -12.97 -29.94 4.28
N PHE A 216 -12.97 -28.75 3.67
CA PHE A 216 -11.77 -27.94 3.45
C PHE A 216 -12.12 -26.45 3.56
N CYS A 217 -11.20 -25.65 4.09
CA CYS A 217 -11.35 -24.21 4.15
C CYS A 217 -11.26 -23.60 2.75
N THR A 218 -12.27 -22.83 2.37
CA THR A 218 -12.35 -22.15 1.05
C THR A 218 -11.31 -21.05 0.86
N ASN A 219 -10.75 -20.50 1.95
CA ASN A 219 -9.73 -19.45 1.87
C ASN A 219 -8.30 -20.04 1.79
N CYS A 220 -7.92 -20.93 2.71
CA CYS A 220 -6.54 -21.42 2.78
C CYS A 220 -6.33 -22.85 2.26
N GLY A 221 -7.39 -23.60 1.96
CA GLY A 221 -7.30 -24.98 1.50
C GLY A 221 -6.98 -26.02 2.57
N THR A 222 -6.95 -25.64 3.85
CA THR A 222 -6.71 -26.58 4.95
C THR A 222 -7.87 -27.55 5.09
N GLU A 223 -7.59 -28.84 5.25
CA GLU A 223 -8.58 -29.89 5.52
C GLU A 223 -9.18 -29.71 6.92
N LEU A 224 -10.49 -29.87 6.99
CA LEU A 224 -11.31 -29.70 8.18
C LEU A 224 -12.00 -31.05 8.39
N GLU A 225 -11.65 -31.71 9.50
CA GLU A 225 -12.09 -33.06 9.85
C GLU A 225 -13.43 -33.06 10.60
#